data_AF-A0A323V2U2-F1
#
_entry.id   AF-A0A323V2U2-F1
#
_cell.length_a   1.000
_cell.length_b   1.000
_cell.length_c   1.000
_cell.angle_alpha   90.00
_cell.angle_beta   90.00
_cell.angle_gamma   90.00
#
_symmetry.space_group_name_H-M   'P 1'
#
loop_
_entity.id
_entity.type
_entity.pdbx_description
1 polymer ?
#
loop_
_entity_poly.entity_id
_entity_poly.type
_entity_poly.pdbx_seq_one_letter_code
_entity_poly.pdbx_strand_id
1 'polypeptide(L)'
;PEATRTTSGDVGALSTAADGFQEITLQTGDDYVFTPATFTVAPGPVRLTVRNDADQLTHNFLFTAGAGPAAISEEIPVLAPGESKTIEFTVSAPGDYPFECSFHAALGQVGTMTVSG
;
A
#
# COMPACT_ATOMS: atom_id res chain seq x y z
N PRO A 1 15.81 -17.68 1.39
CA PRO A 1 15.37 -17.62 -0.02
C PRO A 1 14.64 -16.32 -0.27
N GLU A 2 15.18 -15.45 -1.11
CA GLU A 2 14.42 -14.31 -1.63
C GLU A 2 13.26 -14.91 -2.43
N ALA A 3 12.02 -14.76 -1.94
CA ALA A 3 10.87 -15.25 -2.69
C ALA A 3 10.76 -14.39 -3.95
N THR A 4 11.11 -14.96 -5.10
CA THR A 4 10.97 -14.25 -6.37
C THR A 4 9.49 -14.22 -6.73
N ARG A 5 8.76 -13.24 -6.20
CA ARG A 5 7.42 -12.90 -6.67
C ARG A 5 7.53 -12.26 -8.04
N THR A 6 6.81 -12.80 -9.02
CA THR A 6 6.65 -12.13 -10.31
C THR A 6 5.80 -10.88 -10.09
N THR A 7 6.40 -9.71 -10.33
CA THR A 7 5.68 -8.43 -10.25
C THR A 7 4.91 -8.22 -11.56
N SER A 8 3.60 -8.03 -11.47
CA SER A 8 2.78 -7.67 -12.64
C SER A 8 3.12 -6.25 -13.12
N GLY A 9 2.94 -5.97 -14.42
CA GLY A 9 3.39 -4.71 -15.03
C GLY A 9 2.68 -3.44 -14.53
N ASP A 10 1.56 -3.59 -13.83
CA ASP A 10 0.80 -2.50 -13.19
C ASP A 10 1.29 -2.19 -11.76
N VAL A 11 1.99 -3.11 -11.11
CA VAL A 11 2.47 -2.93 -9.73
C VAL A 11 3.50 -1.81 -9.68
N GLY A 12 3.29 -0.85 -8.78
CA GLY A 12 4.18 0.29 -8.58
C GLY A 12 4.08 1.41 -9.64
N ALA A 13 3.29 1.23 -10.70
CA ALA A 13 3.06 2.27 -11.69
C ALA A 13 2.01 3.26 -11.15
N LEU A 14 2.46 4.47 -10.78
CA LEU A 14 1.54 5.55 -10.43
C LEU A 14 0.94 6.14 -11.72
N SER A 15 -0.39 6.25 -11.76
CA SER A 15 -1.10 6.91 -12.86
C SER A 15 -2.20 7.84 -12.33
N THR A 16 -2.76 8.68 -13.19
CA THR A 16 -3.91 9.52 -12.85
C THR A 16 -5.10 9.13 -13.74
N ALA A 17 -6.19 8.71 -13.12
CA ALA A 17 -7.44 8.34 -13.77
C ALA A 17 -8.21 9.58 -14.24
N ALA A 18 -9.16 9.36 -15.17
CA ALA A 18 -9.97 10.43 -15.75
C ALA A 18 -10.89 11.15 -14.74
N ASP A 19 -11.21 10.49 -13.63
CA ASP A 19 -11.95 11.05 -12.49
C ASP A 19 -11.06 11.86 -11.53
N GLY A 20 -9.76 11.99 -11.84
CA GLY A 20 -8.78 12.75 -11.07
C GLY A 20 -8.10 11.95 -9.96
N PHE A 21 -8.43 10.68 -9.76
CA PHE A 21 -7.74 9.84 -8.78
C PHE A 21 -6.33 9.49 -9.21
N GLN A 22 -5.39 9.52 -8.26
CA GLN A 22 -4.09 8.90 -8.43
C GLN A 22 -4.17 7.42 -8.08
N GLU A 23 -3.84 6.54 -9.01
CA GLU A 23 -3.97 5.10 -8.84
C GLU A 23 -2.61 4.44 -8.64
N ILE A 24 -2.53 3.55 -7.64
CA ILE A 24 -1.35 2.74 -7.35
C ILE A 24 -1.76 1.32 -6.94
N THR A 25 -1.04 0.32 -7.46
CA THR A 25 -1.17 -1.08 -7.02
C THR A 25 0.10 -1.49 -6.28
N LEU A 26 -0.07 -2.00 -5.07
CA LEU A 26 0.95 -2.67 -4.28
C LEU A 26 0.71 -4.19 -4.28
N GLN A 27 1.78 -4.95 -4.11
CA GLN A 27 1.75 -6.39 -4.00
C GLN A 27 2.40 -6.85 -2.69
N THR A 28 1.78 -7.81 -1.98
CA THR A 28 2.35 -8.49 -0.79
C THR A 28 2.43 -10.00 -1.00
N GLY A 29 3.25 -10.71 -0.23
CA GLY A 29 3.30 -12.17 -0.24
C GLY A 29 4.07 -12.77 0.94
N ASP A 30 4.48 -14.04 0.84
CA ASP A 30 5.08 -14.79 1.95
C ASP A 30 6.48 -14.29 2.40
N ASP A 31 7.02 -13.26 1.74
CA ASP A 31 8.27 -12.58 2.08
C ASP A 31 8.11 -11.40 3.03
N TYR A 32 6.88 -11.08 3.44
CA TYR A 32 6.56 -9.97 4.35
C TYR A 32 6.92 -8.60 3.76
N VAL A 33 6.88 -8.43 2.43
CA VAL A 33 7.24 -7.17 1.76
C VAL A 33 6.07 -6.60 0.99
N PHE A 34 5.83 -5.29 1.11
CA PHE A 34 5.03 -4.54 0.14
C PHE A 34 5.90 -4.16 -1.05
N THR A 35 5.42 -4.40 -2.27
CA THR A 35 6.10 -4.06 -3.51
C THR A 35 5.22 -3.10 -4.33
N PRO A 36 5.65 -1.86 -4.60
CA PRO A 36 6.81 -1.21 -3.99
C PRO A 36 6.60 -0.93 -2.49
N ALA A 37 7.70 -0.88 -1.73
CA ALA A 37 7.65 -0.50 -0.31
C ALA A 37 7.53 1.02 -0.14
N THR A 38 7.88 1.80 -1.18
CA THR A 38 7.82 3.25 -1.18
C THR A 38 7.21 3.76 -2.47
N PHE A 39 6.32 4.74 -2.39
CA PHE A 39 5.78 5.46 -3.55
C PHE A 39 5.45 6.90 -3.17
N THR A 40 5.29 7.76 -4.18
CA THR A 40 5.00 9.18 -3.98
C THR A 40 3.70 9.53 -4.69
N VAL A 41 2.85 10.35 -4.06
CA VAL A 41 1.63 10.92 -4.64
C VAL A 41 1.67 12.44 -4.51
N ALA A 42 0.95 13.15 -5.35
CA ALA A 42 0.61 14.56 -5.14
C ALA A 42 -0.52 14.70 -4.11
N PRO A 43 -0.72 15.90 -3.52
CA PRO A 43 -1.94 16.21 -2.78
C PRO A 43 -3.18 15.99 -3.67
N GLY A 44 -4.17 15.27 -3.16
CA GLY A 44 -5.40 14.95 -3.89
C GLY A 44 -6.00 13.58 -3.55
N PRO A 45 -6.99 13.13 -4.34
CA PRO A 45 -7.59 11.82 -4.20
C PRO A 45 -6.64 10.71 -4.67
N VAL A 46 -6.63 9.60 -3.92
CA VAL A 46 -5.78 8.43 -4.15
C VAL A 46 -6.65 7.17 -4.11
N ARG A 47 -6.43 6.27 -5.07
CA ARG A 47 -7.01 4.93 -5.16
C ARG A 47 -5.87 3.93 -5.04
N LEU A 48 -5.78 3.26 -3.90
CA LEU A 48 -4.71 2.32 -3.57
C LEU A 48 -5.27 0.90 -3.58
N THR A 49 -4.64 0.05 -4.38
CA THR A 49 -4.94 -1.39 -4.44
C THR A 49 -3.83 -2.17 -3.79
N VAL A 50 -4.15 -3.16 -2.96
CA VAL A 50 -3.20 -4.19 -2.49
C VAL A 50 -3.65 -5.54 -3.00
N ARG A 51 -2.73 -6.24 -3.66
CA ARG A 51 -2.87 -7.64 -4.08
C ARG A 51 -2.06 -8.55 -3.16
N ASN A 52 -2.68 -9.60 -2.66
CA ASN A 52 -2.00 -10.64 -1.91
C ASN A 52 -1.61 -11.81 -2.84
N ASP A 53 -0.31 -11.94 -3.09
CA ASP A 53 0.32 -12.98 -3.91
C ASP A 53 0.90 -14.12 -3.09
N ALA A 54 0.68 -14.12 -1.77
CA ALA A 54 1.09 -15.22 -0.92
C ALA A 54 0.43 -16.53 -1.38
N ASP A 55 1.15 -17.63 -1.18
CA ASP A 55 0.57 -18.96 -1.27
C ASP A 55 -0.24 -19.31 -0.01
N GLN A 56 0.17 -18.80 1.15
CA GLN A 56 -0.38 -19.20 2.45
C GLN A 56 -0.78 -18.04 3.34
N LEU A 57 0.01 -16.96 3.37
CA LEU A 57 -0.19 -15.89 4.32
C LEU A 57 -1.36 -14.96 3.97
N THR A 58 -2.09 -14.56 5.00
CA THR A 58 -3.01 -13.43 4.94
C THR A 58 -2.26 -12.14 5.23
N HIS A 59 -2.68 -11.05 4.61
CA HIS A 59 -2.13 -9.71 4.88
C HIS A 59 -3.23 -8.69 5.10
N ASN A 60 -2.86 -7.50 5.51
CA ASN A 60 -3.72 -6.32 5.52
C ASN A 60 -2.86 -5.09 5.21
N PHE A 61 -3.50 -3.93 5.12
CA PHE A 61 -2.82 -2.65 4.95
C PHE A 61 -3.52 -1.61 5.80
N LEU A 62 -2.74 -0.95 6.66
CA LEU A 62 -3.18 0.21 7.41
C LEU A 62 -2.07 1.25 7.44
N PHE A 63 -2.45 2.52 7.46
CA PHE A 63 -1.51 3.58 7.82
C PHE A 63 -1.16 3.46 9.30
N THR A 64 0.12 3.62 9.65
CA THR A 64 0.58 3.47 11.04
C THR A 64 -0.08 4.55 11.91
N ALA A 65 -0.81 4.13 12.93
CA ALA A 65 -1.61 5.02 13.76
C ALA A 65 -0.75 6.08 14.46
N GLY A 66 -1.15 7.36 14.34
CA GLY A 66 -0.43 8.47 14.95
C GLY A 66 0.89 8.83 14.26
N ALA A 67 1.20 8.21 13.11
CA ALA A 67 2.34 8.55 12.29
C ALA A 67 1.92 9.36 11.05
N GLY A 68 2.87 10.14 10.54
CA GLY A 68 2.69 11.02 9.40
C GLY A 68 2.02 12.36 9.69
N PRO A 69 1.88 13.23 8.68
CA PRO A 69 1.37 14.59 8.84
C PRO A 69 -0.12 14.69 9.23
N ALA A 70 -0.93 13.69 8.88
CA ALA A 70 -2.36 13.62 9.20
C ALA A 70 -2.82 12.16 9.32
N ALA A 71 -3.90 11.92 10.07
CA ALA A 71 -4.48 10.58 10.17
C ALA A 71 -5.21 10.18 8.87
N ILE A 72 -5.01 8.94 8.44
CA ILE A 72 -5.78 8.29 7.37
C ILE A 72 -6.41 7.03 7.99
N SER A 73 -7.73 6.94 7.97
CA SER A 73 -8.48 5.84 8.62
C SER A 73 -8.82 4.70 7.67
N GLU A 74 -8.69 4.93 6.37
CA GLU A 74 -8.93 3.94 5.34
C GLU A 74 -7.87 2.83 5.42
N GLU A 75 -8.34 1.60 5.40
CA GLU A 75 -7.53 0.40 5.53
C GLU A 75 -8.05 -0.69 4.61
N ILE A 76 -7.16 -1.58 4.18
CA ILE A 76 -7.56 -2.86 3.62
C ILE A 76 -7.53 -3.85 4.77
N PRO A 77 -8.69 -4.42 5.16
CA PRO A 77 -8.76 -5.43 6.21
C PRO A 77 -8.06 -6.71 5.75
N VAL A 78 -8.22 -7.81 6.49
CA VAL A 78 -7.64 -9.11 6.13
C VAL A 78 -7.91 -9.46 4.67
N LEU A 79 -6.84 -9.79 3.96
CA LEU A 79 -6.78 -10.15 2.55
C LEU A 79 -6.20 -11.57 2.46
N ALA A 80 -7.00 -12.53 2.02
CA ALA A 80 -6.58 -13.92 1.87
C ALA A 80 -5.60 -14.09 0.68
N PRO A 81 -4.83 -15.18 0.64
CA PRO A 81 -4.06 -15.57 -0.54
C PRO A 81 -4.86 -15.44 -1.84
N GLY A 82 -4.32 -14.72 -2.83
CA GLY A 82 -4.95 -14.49 -4.13
C GLY A 82 -5.99 -13.37 -4.17
N GLU A 83 -6.37 -12.77 -3.04
CA GLU A 83 -7.32 -11.66 -3.02
C GLU A 83 -6.65 -10.31 -3.34
N SER A 84 -7.47 -9.37 -3.79
CA SER A 84 -7.10 -7.98 -3.99
C SER A 84 -8.20 -7.06 -3.49
N LYS A 85 -7.83 -5.89 -2.98
CA LYS A 85 -8.78 -4.88 -2.53
C LYS A 85 -8.26 -3.48 -2.81
N THR A 86 -9.21 -2.56 -3.02
CA THR A 86 -8.94 -1.15 -3.29
C THR A 86 -9.58 -0.29 -2.23
N ILE A 87 -8.86 0.74 -1.78
CA ILE A 87 -9.38 1.83 -0.95
C ILE A 87 -9.21 3.16 -1.67
N GLU A 88 -10.10 4.10 -1.36
CA GLU A 88 -10.06 5.46 -1.86
C GLU A 88 -9.97 6.41 -0.66
N PHE A 89 -9.04 7.36 -0.71
CA PHE A 89 -8.85 8.37 0.33
C PHE A 89 -8.31 9.67 -0.27
N THR A 90 -8.22 10.74 0.52
CA THR A 90 -7.66 12.02 0.07
C THR A 90 -6.54 12.45 1.00
N VAL A 91 -5.44 12.91 0.41
CA VAL A 91 -4.29 13.47 1.13
C VAL A 91 -4.08 14.92 0.76
N SER A 92 -3.71 15.75 1.73
CA SER A 92 -3.48 17.20 1.50
C SER A 92 -2.20 17.72 2.12
N ALA A 93 -1.77 17.17 3.27
CA ALA A 93 -0.55 17.59 3.94
C ALA A 93 0.67 16.88 3.33
N PRO A 94 1.69 17.62 2.85
CA PRO A 94 2.93 17.01 2.39
C PRO A 94 3.67 16.29 3.51
N GLY A 95 4.39 15.23 3.16
CA GLY A 95 5.23 14.45 4.08
C GLY A 95 5.02 12.94 3.97
N ASP A 96 5.65 12.21 4.88
CA ASP A 96 5.69 10.76 4.86
C ASP A 96 4.56 10.14 5.70
N TYR A 97 3.81 9.24 5.09
CA TYR A 97 2.73 8.46 5.67
C TYR A 97 3.16 6.99 5.70
N PRO A 98 3.76 6.53 6.80
CA PRO A 98 4.14 5.13 6.93
C PRO A 98 2.89 4.24 7.02
N PHE A 99 3.01 3.03 6.48
CA PHE A 99 1.97 2.01 6.50
C PHE A 99 2.57 0.65 6.83
N GLU A 100 1.72 -0.28 7.26
CA GLU A 100 2.14 -1.59 7.74
C GLU A 100 1.08 -2.66 7.52
N CYS A 101 1.51 -3.92 7.61
CA CYS A 101 0.62 -5.03 7.88
C CYS A 101 0.65 -5.33 9.38
N SER A 102 -0.48 -5.21 10.08
CA SER A 102 -0.54 -5.37 11.55
C SER A 102 -0.15 -6.76 12.03
N PHE A 103 -0.26 -7.78 11.18
CA PHE A 103 0.15 -9.15 11.50
C PHE A 103 1.66 -9.34 11.47
N HIS A 104 2.37 -8.56 10.65
CA HIS A 104 3.77 -8.81 10.29
C HIS A 104 4.66 -7.56 10.40
N ALA A 105 4.19 -6.49 11.03
CA ALA A 105 4.99 -5.28 11.28
C ALA A 105 6.31 -5.62 12.02
N ALA A 106 6.27 -6.54 12.99
CA ALA A 106 7.45 -7.01 13.71
C ALA A 106 8.45 -7.79 12.83
N LEU A 107 8.02 -8.28 11.66
CA LEU A 107 8.85 -8.94 10.66
C LEU A 107 9.35 -7.96 9.58
N GLY A 108 8.97 -6.68 9.68
CA GLY A 108 9.39 -5.63 8.74
C GLY A 108 8.44 -5.42 7.56
N GLN A 109 7.20 -5.93 7.63
CA GLN A 109 6.19 -5.63 6.60
C GLN A 109 5.62 -4.21 6.76
N VAL A 110 6.43 -3.25 6.35
CA VAL A 110 6.17 -1.82 6.43
C VAL A 110 6.51 -1.16 5.10
N GLY A 111 5.97 0.03 4.88
CA GLY A 111 6.30 0.87 3.74
C GLY A 111 5.98 2.33 4.01
N THR A 112 6.16 3.19 3.01
CA THR A 112 5.91 4.62 3.14
C THR A 112 5.33 5.19 1.86
N MET A 113 4.21 5.89 2.00
CA MET A 113 3.70 6.80 0.98
C MET A 113 4.22 8.20 1.29
N THR A 114 4.86 8.86 0.33
CA THR A 114 5.22 10.28 0.45
C THR A 114 4.20 11.13 -0.30
N VAL A 115 3.67 12.16 0.33
CA VAL A 115 2.88 13.21 -0.34
C VAL A 115 3.82 14.35 -0.71
N SER A 116 3.97 14.64 -2.01
CA SER A 116 4.84 15.72 -2.49
C SER A 116 4.32 17.09 -2.08
N GLY A 117 5.26 18.04 -1.91
CA GLY A 117 5.00 19.44 -1.56
C GLY A 117 5.41 20.39 -2.66
#